data_AF-A0A5E4DCV1-F1
#
_entry.id   AF-A0A5E4DCV1-F1
#
_cell.length_a   1.000
_cell.length_b   1.000
_cell.length_c   1.000
_cell.angle_alpha   90.00
_cell.angle_beta   90.00
_cell.angle_gamma   90.00
#
_symmetry.space_group_name_H-M   'P 1'
#
loop_
_entity.id
_entity.type
_entity.pdbx_description
1 polymer ?
#
loop_
_entity_poly.entity_id
_entity_poly.type
_entity_poly.pdbx_seq_one_letter_code
_entity_poly.pdbx_strand_id
1 'polypeptide(L)'
;YTLDNNVLSLEKRKFYEENGFLVIKNLVSDADIERFRVEFEKICKKESKPAGLVVMRDVSLAKSEYIPSEKTTVKVQNLHDDKELFRYCTLSE
;
A
#
# COMPACT_ATOMS: atom_id res chain seq x y z
N TYR A 1 -22.27 8.89 -6.86
CA TYR A 1 -20.88 8.42 -6.85
C TYR A 1 -20.73 6.91 -7.05
N THR A 2 -21.79 6.10 -6.97
CA THR A 2 -21.77 4.64 -7.07
C THR A 2 -22.63 4.12 -8.24
N LEU A 3 -22.21 3.00 -8.84
CA LEU A 3 -22.96 2.29 -9.87
C LEU A 3 -23.73 1.11 -9.26
N ASP A 4 -24.77 0.65 -9.96
CA ASP A 4 -25.54 -0.52 -9.54
C ASP A 4 -24.80 -1.84 -9.87
N ASN A 5 -24.58 -2.68 -8.85
CA ASN A 5 -23.84 -3.93 -8.95
C ASN A 5 -24.10 -4.87 -7.76
N ASN A 6 -23.52 -6.08 -7.82
CA ASN A 6 -23.68 -7.13 -6.81
C ASN A 6 -22.55 -7.18 -5.77
N VAL A 7 -21.62 -6.22 -5.79
CA VAL A 7 -20.44 -6.18 -4.91
C VAL A 7 -20.76 -5.42 -3.63
N LEU A 8 -21.41 -4.25 -3.76
CA LEU A 8 -21.80 -3.42 -2.63
C LEU A 8 -23.32 -3.45 -2.42
N SER A 9 -23.74 -3.69 -1.18
CA SER A 9 -25.15 -3.58 -0.81
C SER A 9 -25.66 -2.16 -0.98
N LEU A 10 -26.98 -2.01 -1.15
CA LEU A 10 -27.63 -0.72 -1.26
C LEU A 10 -27.32 0.19 -0.06
N GLU A 11 -27.30 -0.37 1.14
CA GLU A 11 -26.96 0.36 2.37
C GLU A 11 -25.54 0.90 2.36
N LYS A 12 -24.55 0.08 1.97
CA LYS A 12 -23.15 0.52 1.84
C LYS A 12 -23.00 1.63 0.79
N ARG A 13 -23.74 1.53 -0.32
CA ARG A 13 -23.76 2.58 -1.35
C ARG A 13 -24.36 3.87 -0.83
N LYS A 14 -25.53 3.82 -0.18
CA LYS A 14 -26.14 5.01 0.45
C LYS A 14 -25.19 5.66 1.46
N PHE A 15 -24.57 4.86 2.32
CA PHE A 15 -23.56 5.34 3.26
C PHE A 15 -22.42 6.08 2.53
N TYR A 16 -21.89 5.51 1.44
CA TYR A 16 -20.84 6.16 0.66
C TYR A 16 -21.31 7.46 -0.02
N GLU A 17 -22.52 7.49 -0.58
CA GLU A 17 -23.08 8.71 -1.19
C GLU A 17 -23.24 9.84 -0.18
N GLU A 18 -23.58 9.51 1.07
CA GLU A 18 -23.77 10.49 2.15
C GLU A 18 -22.44 10.93 2.81
N ASN A 19 -21.46 10.03 2.93
CA ASN A 19 -20.26 10.25 3.74
C ASN A 19 -18.95 10.37 2.94
N GLY A 20 -18.93 9.94 1.67
CA GLY A 20 -17.76 9.98 0.79
C GLY A 20 -16.68 8.91 1.05
N PHE A 21 -16.88 8.01 2.01
CA PHE A 21 -15.97 6.89 2.30
C PHE A 21 -16.74 5.63 2.72
N LEU A 22 -16.06 4.48 2.69
CA LEU A 22 -16.58 3.21 3.17
C LEU A 22 -15.45 2.39 3.80
N VAL A 23 -15.75 1.64 4.86
CA VAL A 23 -14.81 0.72 5.50
C VAL A 23 -15.27 -0.72 5.27
N ILE A 24 -14.47 -1.50 4.56
CA ILE A 24 -14.69 -2.94 4.40
C ILE A 24 -13.68 -3.67 5.30
N LYS A 25 -14.19 -4.31 6.36
CA LYS A 25 -13.35 -5.05 7.30
C LYS A 25 -12.79 -6.30 6.63
N ASN A 26 -11.52 -6.60 6.90
CA ASN A 26 -10.82 -7.81 6.44
C ASN A 26 -10.88 -8.01 4.91
N LEU A 27 -10.87 -6.92 4.14
CA LEU A 27 -10.91 -6.98 2.67
C LEU A 27 -9.62 -7.59 2.09
N VAL A 28 -8.47 -7.32 2.71
CA VAL A 28 -7.18 -7.88 2.33
C VAL A 28 -6.77 -8.93 3.35
N SER A 29 -6.32 -10.09 2.89
CA SER A 29 -5.89 -11.18 3.76
C SER A 29 -4.63 -10.82 4.55
N ASP A 30 -4.49 -11.34 5.77
CA ASP A 30 -3.26 -11.17 6.57
C ASP A 30 -2.02 -11.70 5.82
N ALA A 31 -2.18 -12.75 5.02
CA ALA A 31 -1.12 -13.31 4.20
C ALA A 31 -0.63 -12.34 3.12
N ASP A 32 -1.54 -11.62 2.46
CA ASP A 32 -1.18 -10.60 1.48
C ASP A 32 -0.55 -9.36 2.16
N ILE A 33 -1.08 -8.94 3.30
CA ILE A 33 -0.50 -7.85 4.11
C ILE A 33 0.96 -8.18 4.45
N GLU A 34 1.24 -9.41 4.90
CA GLU A 34 2.60 -9.85 5.24
C GLU A 34 3.53 -9.86 4.02
N ARG A 35 3.04 -10.29 2.85
CA ARG A 35 3.81 -10.23 1.60
C ARG A 35 4.21 -8.81 1.23
N PHE A 36 3.28 -7.86 1.33
CA PHE A 36 3.56 -6.44 1.07
C PHE A 36 4.57 -5.87 2.07
N ARG A 37 4.45 -6.25 3.35
CA ARG A 37 5.38 -5.85 4.41
C ARG A 37 6.81 -6.35 4.12
N VAL A 38 6.95 -7.62 3.74
CA VAL A 38 8.25 -8.23 3.40
C VAL A 38 8.89 -7.55 2.20
N GLU A 39 8.13 -7.25 1.14
CA GLU A 39 8.69 -6.55 -0.03
C GLU A 39 9.11 -5.12 0.31
N PHE A 40 8.31 -4.40 1.10
CA PHE A 40 8.64 -3.07 1.58
C PHE A 40 9.94 -3.06 2.40
N GLU A 41 10.17 -4.05 3.27
CA GLU A 41 11.44 -4.20 3.99
C GLU A 41 12.65 -4.34 3.04
N LYS A 42 12.53 -5.15 1.98
CA LYS A 42 13.61 -5.30 0.97
C LYS A 42 13.92 -3.98 0.28
N ILE A 43 12.90 -3.19 -0.06
CA ILE A 43 13.06 -1.86 -0.63
C ILE A 43 13.81 -0.94 0.35
N CYS A 44 13.43 -0.98 1.63
CA CYS A 44 14.07 -0.17 2.67
C CYS A 44 15.56 -0.51 2.83
N LYS A 45 15.90 -1.82 2.78
CA LYS A 45 17.27 -2.36 2.81
C LYS A 45 18.03 -2.18 1.49
N LYS A 46 17.38 -1.63 0.45
CA LYS A 46 17.91 -1.47 -0.91
C LYS A 46 18.21 -2.79 -1.63
N GLU A 47 17.60 -3.89 -1.19
CA GLU A 47 17.68 -5.22 -1.80
C GLU A 47 16.76 -5.34 -3.02
N SER A 48 15.66 -4.58 -3.03
CA SER A 48 14.74 -4.44 -4.17
C SER A 48 14.73 -2.98 -4.63
N LYS A 49 14.87 -2.76 -5.94
CA LYS A 49 14.84 -1.42 -6.57
C LYS A 49 14.09 -1.46 -7.92
N PRO A 50 12.76 -1.58 -7.87
CA PRO A 50 11.91 -1.42 -9.06
C PRO A 50 12.21 -0.12 -9.79
N ALA A 51 12.09 -0.14 -11.13
CA ALA A 51 12.23 1.06 -11.92
C ALA A 51 11.14 2.09 -11.55
N GLY A 52 11.45 3.38 -11.63
CA GLY A 52 10.50 4.46 -11.35
C GLY A 52 10.06 4.62 -9.88
N LEU A 53 10.46 3.72 -8.98
CA LEU A 53 10.11 3.76 -7.55
C LEU A 53 10.70 5.00 -6.87
N VAL A 54 9.86 5.78 -6.21
CA VAL A 54 10.27 6.95 -5.42
C VAL A 54 10.25 6.60 -3.94
N VAL A 55 11.42 6.65 -3.28
CA VAL A 55 11.58 6.38 -1.85
C VAL A 55 11.82 7.69 -1.11
N MET A 56 10.86 8.11 -0.29
CA MET A 56 10.99 9.28 0.57
C MET A 56 11.56 8.86 1.93
N ARG A 57 12.63 9.53 2.34
CA ARG A 57 13.28 9.32 3.64
C ARG A 57 13.28 10.59 4.45
N ASP A 58 13.08 10.44 5.75
CA ASP A 58 13.20 11.57 6.66
C ASP A 58 14.68 11.88 6.89
N VAL A 59 15.11 13.06 6.45
CA VAL A 59 16.49 13.53 6.57
C VAL A 59 16.91 13.81 8.00
N SER A 60 15.95 14.07 8.90
CA SER A 60 16.24 14.27 10.33
C SER A 60 16.66 12.96 11.01
N LEU A 61 16.08 11.84 10.57
CA LEU A 61 16.42 10.48 11.02
C LEU A 61 17.64 9.91 10.28
N ALA A 62 17.98 10.44 9.10
CA ALA A 62 19.12 10.00 8.29
C ALA A 62 20.49 10.53 8.76
N LYS A 63 20.52 11.48 9.70
CA LYS A 63 21.77 12.08 10.22
C LYS A 63 22.49 11.21 11.26
N SER A 64 21.80 10.27 11.89
CA SER A 64 22.47 9.22 12.67
C SER A 64 23.01 8.18 11.69
N GLU A 65 24.32 7.97 11.67
CA GLU A 65 24.99 6.92 10.88
C GLU A 65 24.25 5.58 10.99
N TYR A 66 23.33 5.24 10.08
CA TYR A 66 22.72 3.92 10.12
C TYR A 66 22.14 3.47 8.79
N ILE A 67 22.47 2.22 8.51
CA ILE A 67 22.04 1.32 7.44
C ILE A 67 20.64 1.66 6.89
N PRO A 68 20.46 1.73 5.55
CA PRO A 68 19.15 1.84 4.93
C PRO A 68 18.16 0.84 5.56
N SER A 69 17.12 1.36 6.20
CA SER A 69 16.16 0.56 6.96
C SER A 69 14.78 1.21 6.98
N GLU A 70 13.78 0.41 7.36
CA GLU A 70 12.38 0.82 7.46
C GLU A 70 12.20 2.08 8.32
N LYS A 71 12.97 2.20 9.40
CA LYS A 71 12.92 3.33 10.34
C LYS A 71 13.20 4.70 9.72
N THR A 72 13.86 4.72 8.56
CA THR A 72 14.22 5.97 7.84
C THR A 72 13.33 6.24 6.63
N THR A 73 12.56 5.24 6.18
CA THR A 73 11.72 5.32 4.98
C THR A 73 10.29 5.64 5.40
N VAL A 74 9.84 6.86 5.06
CA VAL A 74 8.50 7.34 5.46
C VAL A 74 7.44 7.05 4.40
N LYS A 75 7.84 6.87 3.14
CA LYS A 75 6.92 6.61 2.03
C LYS A 75 7.62 6.00 0.83
N VAL A 76 6.92 5.12 0.13
CA VAL A 76 7.25 4.64 -1.21
C VAL A 76 6.12 4.98 -2.18
N GLN A 77 6.45 5.41 -3.40
CA GLN A 77 5.49 5.77 -4.45
C GLN A 77 5.90 5.12 -5.78
N ASN A 78 4.96 5.10 -6.73
CA ASN A 78 5.13 4.50 -8.07
C ASN A 78 5.42 2.99 -8.01
N LEU A 79 4.56 2.25 -7.32
CA LEU A 79 4.71 0.81 -7.05
C LEU A 79 4.44 -0.08 -8.28
N HIS A 80 4.13 0.48 -9.45
CA HIS A 80 3.62 -0.26 -10.61
C HIS A 80 4.63 -1.25 -11.21
N ASP A 81 5.93 -0.95 -11.13
CA ASP A 81 6.99 -1.84 -11.59
C ASP A 81 7.43 -2.86 -10.53
N ASP A 82 6.91 -2.77 -9.30
CA ASP A 82 7.14 -3.75 -8.24
C ASP A 82 6.08 -4.85 -8.30
N LYS A 83 6.48 -6.08 -8.63
CA LYS A 83 5.54 -7.18 -8.82
C LYS A 83 4.76 -7.53 -7.55
N GLU A 84 5.39 -7.49 -6.38
CA GLU A 84 4.69 -7.88 -5.14
C GLU A 84 3.81 -6.75 -4.62
N LEU A 85 4.26 -5.49 -4.67
CA LEU A 85 3.43 -4.37 -4.23
C LEU A 85 2.30 -4.06 -5.22
N PHE A 86 2.53 -4.20 -6.52
CA PHE A 86 1.50 -3.97 -7.53
C PHE A 86 0.39 -5.02 -7.51
N ARG A 87 0.63 -6.21 -6.90
CA ARG A 87 -0.43 -7.20 -6.69
C ARG A 87 -1.63 -6.62 -5.96
N TYR A 88 -1.45 -5.63 -5.08
CA TYR A 88 -2.56 -4.93 -4.44
C TYR A 88 -3.58 -4.38 -5.46
N CYS A 89 -3.12 -3.85 -6.59
CA CYS A 89 -3.97 -3.32 -7.65
C CYS A 89 -4.65 -4.40 -8.50
N THR A 90 -4.19 -5.66 -8.39
CA THR A 90 -4.71 -6.80 -9.15
C THR A 90 -5.30 -7.89 -8.24
N LEU A 91 -5.51 -7.60 -6.95
CA LEU A 91 -6.23 -8.49 -6.05
C LEU A 91 -7.68 -8.60 -6.54
N SER A 92 -8.14 -9.83 -6.75
CA SER A 92 -9.54 -10.08 -7.06
C SER A 92 -10.42 -9.78 -5.85
N GLU A 93 -11.66 -9.36 -6.13
CA GLU A 93 -12.72 -9.16 -5.13
C GLU A 93 -13.17 -10.47 -4.46
#